data_AF-A0A7C5YE42-F1
#
_entry.id   AF-A0A7C5YE42-F1
#
_cell.length_a   1.000
_cell.length_b   1.000
_cell.length_c   1.000
_cell.angle_alpha   90.00
_cell.angle_beta   90.00
_cell.angle_gamma   90.00
#
_symmetry.space_group_name_H-M   'P 1'
#
loop_
_entity.id
_entity.type
_entity.pdbx_description
1 polymer ?
#
loop_
_entity_poly.entity_id
_entity_poly.type
_entity_poly.pdbx_seq_one_letter_code
_entity_poly.pdbx_strand_id
1 'polypeptide(L)'
;IGKNLEFIFKPLGFNWQTVSALIFGGVAKEIIVSSFAQFYGSIDKVILSPLTAATLMVFILGYMPCFATLAAIKSETNSNKYTLFSIVYSFTISYILALLVNLVGRILI
;
A
#
# COMPACT_ATOMS: atom_id res chain seq x y z
N ILE A 1 -9.11 -11.36 -8.29
CA ILE A 1 -9.23 -9.97 -7.78
C ILE A 1 -7.92 -9.18 -7.98
N GLY A 2 -6.76 -9.68 -7.54
CA GLY A 2 -5.47 -8.97 -7.70
C GLY A 2 -5.07 -8.58 -9.13
N LYS A 3 -5.41 -9.40 -10.15
CA LYS A 3 -5.03 -9.15 -11.56
C LYS A 3 -5.72 -7.93 -12.19
N ASN A 4 -6.92 -7.55 -11.73
CA ASN A 4 -7.60 -6.34 -12.22
C ASN A 4 -7.08 -5.07 -11.53
N LEU A 5 -6.65 -5.18 -10.26
CA LEU A 5 -6.03 -4.07 -9.54
C LEU A 5 -4.59 -3.81 -10.01
N GLU A 6 -3.90 -4.84 -10.54
CA GLU A 6 -2.57 -4.70 -11.13
C GLU A 6 -2.51 -3.57 -12.18
N PHE A 7 -3.56 -3.37 -12.98
CA PHE A 7 -3.58 -2.30 -13.98
C PHE A 7 -3.42 -0.89 -13.37
N ILE A 8 -4.04 -0.66 -12.21
CA ILE A 8 -3.94 0.61 -11.48
C ILE A 8 -2.56 0.76 -10.84
N PHE A 9 -1.96 -0.32 -10.33
CA PHE A 9 -0.66 -0.27 -9.66
C PHE A 9 0.55 -0.54 -10.56
N LYS A 10 0.33 -0.85 -11.83
CA LYS A 10 1.37 -1.00 -12.86
C LYS A 10 2.30 0.21 -12.99
N PRO A 11 1.83 1.48 -12.98
CA PRO A 11 2.72 2.64 -12.98
C PRO A 11 3.55 2.81 -11.70
N LEU A 12 3.25 2.08 -10.62
CA LEU A 12 4.06 2.03 -9.39
C LEU A 12 5.06 0.87 -9.39
N GLY A 13 5.00 -0.02 -10.38
CA GLY A 13 5.84 -1.21 -10.45
C GLY A 13 5.40 -2.34 -9.53
N PHE A 14 4.16 -2.33 -9.02
CA PHE A 14 3.66 -3.41 -8.16
C PHE A 14 3.05 -4.54 -8.99
N ASN A 15 3.42 -5.78 -8.66
CA ASN A 15 2.81 -6.99 -9.20
C ASN A 15 1.52 -7.36 -8.45
N TRP A 16 0.74 -8.29 -8.98
CA TRP A 16 -0.46 -8.80 -8.30
C TRP A 16 -0.19 -9.37 -6.90
N GLN A 17 0.99 -9.95 -6.62
CA GLN A 17 1.35 -10.44 -5.28
C GLN A 17 1.45 -9.28 -4.29
N THR A 18 2.13 -8.21 -4.69
CA THR A 18 2.31 -6.99 -3.89
C THR A 18 0.98 -6.32 -3.58
N VAL A 19 0.13 -6.18 -4.60
CA VAL A 19 -1.21 -5.59 -4.46
C VAL A 19 -2.09 -6.42 -3.53
N SER A 20 -2.01 -7.76 -3.63
CA SER A 20 -2.75 -8.66 -2.74
C SER A 20 -2.24 -8.56 -1.30
N ALA A 21 -0.92 -8.52 -1.09
CA ALA A 21 -0.31 -8.32 0.22
C ALA A 21 -0.71 -6.98 0.86
N LEU A 22 -0.83 -5.91 0.06
CA LEU A 22 -1.27 -4.58 0.52
C LEU A 22 -2.71 -4.60 1.06
N ILE A 23 -3.61 -5.38 0.45
CA ILE A 23 -4.99 -5.52 0.93
C ILE A 23 -5.00 -6.13 2.34
N PHE A 24 -4.22 -7.18 2.57
CA PHE A 24 -4.07 -7.80 3.90
C PHE A 24 -3.31 -6.89 4.88
N GLY A 25 -2.37 -6.10 4.37
CA GLY A 25 -1.58 -5.11 5.12
C GLY A 25 -2.37 -3.92 5.68
N GLY A 26 -3.61 -3.73 5.24
CA GLY A 26 -4.50 -2.71 5.79
C GLY A 26 -4.90 -2.95 7.24
N VAL A 27 -4.93 -4.22 7.67
CA VAL A 27 -5.29 -4.60 9.05
C VAL A 27 -4.12 -4.34 9.99
N ALA A 28 -2.94 -4.85 9.64
CA ALA A 28 -1.69 -4.56 10.33
C ALA A 28 -0.54 -4.56 9.33
N LYS A 29 0.35 -3.57 9.44
CA LYS A 29 1.43 -3.33 8.48
C LYS A 29 2.42 -4.52 8.40
N GLU A 30 2.59 -5.24 9.49
CA GLU A 30 3.48 -6.41 9.60
C GLU A 30 2.99 -7.61 8.75
N ILE A 31 1.68 -7.69 8.50
CA ILE A 31 1.06 -8.77 7.71
C ILE A 31 1.55 -8.74 6.26
N ILE A 32 2.02 -7.60 5.77
CA ILE A 32 2.58 -7.47 4.42
C ILE A 32 3.82 -8.36 4.27
N VAL A 33 4.71 -8.37 5.29
CA VAL A 33 5.94 -9.17 5.25
C VAL A 33 5.63 -10.67 5.32
N SER A 34 4.65 -11.06 6.15
CA SER A 34 4.19 -12.45 6.24
C SER A 34 3.52 -12.90 4.94
N SER A 35 2.78 -12.01 4.28
CA SER A 35 2.16 -12.30 2.98
C SER A 35 3.22 -12.52 1.91
N PHE A 36 4.30 -11.72 1.89
CA PHE A 36 5.43 -11.96 0.97
C PHE A 36 6.11 -13.30 1.23
N ALA A 37 6.35 -13.66 2.50
CA ALA A 37 6.90 -14.96 2.85
C ALA A 37 6.03 -16.11 2.32
N GLN A 38 4.70 -15.99 2.44
CA GLN A 38 3.76 -17.00 1.97
C GLN A 38 3.69 -17.10 0.43
N PHE A 39 3.78 -15.97 -0.29
CA PHE A 39 3.73 -15.98 -1.75
C PHE A 39 5.03 -16.48 -2.40
N TYR A 40 6.19 -16.17 -1.80
CA TYR A 40 7.51 -16.48 -2.36
C TYR A 40 8.18 -17.70 -1.71
N GLY A 41 7.60 -18.25 -0.65
CA GLY A 41 8.11 -19.39 0.12
C GLY A 41 9.26 -19.07 1.09
N SER A 42 10.01 -18.00 0.81
CA SER A 42 11.03 -17.40 1.68
C SER A 42 11.21 -15.93 1.33
N ILE A 43 11.63 -15.11 2.32
CA ILE A 43 11.90 -13.68 2.12
C ILE A 43 13.04 -13.46 1.10
N ASP A 44 14.01 -14.37 1.04
CA ASP A 44 15.18 -14.29 0.12
C ASP A 44 14.80 -14.34 -1.36
N LYS A 45 13.61 -14.86 -1.67
CA LYS A 45 13.09 -14.97 -3.04
C LYS A 45 12.27 -13.76 -3.47
N VAL A 46 12.09 -12.77 -2.59
CA VAL A 46 11.40 -11.52 -2.90
C VAL A 46 12.33 -10.67 -3.78
N ILE A 47 12.20 -10.84 -5.10
CA ILE A 47 12.93 -10.02 -6.08
C ILE A 47 12.21 -8.68 -6.20
N LEU A 48 12.73 -7.65 -5.54
CA LEU A 48 12.21 -6.29 -5.61
C LEU A 48 13.35 -5.35 -6.01
N SER A 49 13.17 -4.61 -7.11
CA SER A 49 14.12 -3.56 -7.48
C SER A 49 14.16 -2.49 -6.38
N PRO A 50 15.33 -1.88 -6.10
CA PRO A 50 15.46 -0.88 -5.03
C PRO A 50 14.48 0.30 -5.21
N LEU A 51 14.17 0.64 -6.46
CA LEU A 51 13.16 1.64 -6.81
C LEU A 51 11.74 1.22 -6.39
N THR A 52 11.36 -0.01 -6.69
CA THR A 52 10.04 -0.57 -6.30
C THR A 52 9.95 -0.74 -4.79
N ALA A 53 11.05 -1.10 -4.12
CA ALA A 53 11.12 -1.20 -2.67
C ALA A 53 10.91 0.15 -1.99
N ALA A 54 11.57 1.22 -2.47
CA ALA A 54 11.37 2.57 -1.97
C ALA A 54 9.92 3.05 -2.18
N THR A 55 9.37 2.80 -3.37
CA THR A 55 7.98 3.13 -3.70
C THR A 55 6.99 2.40 -2.80
N LEU A 56 7.23 1.10 -2.55
CA LEU A 56 6.43 0.28 -1.65
C LEU A 56 6.48 0.82 -0.22
N MET A 57 7.66 1.18 0.27
CA MET A 57 7.84 1.68 1.64
C MET A 57 7.09 3.00 1.85
N VAL A 58 7.22 3.95 0.91
CA VAL A 58 6.49 5.23 0.95
C VAL A 58 4.98 5.00 0.90
N PHE A 59 4.52 4.09 0.05
CA PHE A 59 3.11 3.75 -0.03
C PHE A 59 2.61 3.13 1.29
N ILE A 60 3.30 2.11 1.83
CA ILE A 60 2.90 1.43 3.07
C ILE A 60 2.80 2.39 4.25
N LEU A 61 3.68 3.38 4.35
CA LEU A 61 3.65 4.39 5.41
C LEU A 61 2.41 5.30 5.34
N GLY A 62 1.98 5.66 4.13
CA GLY A 62 0.89 6.62 3.95
C GLY A 62 -0.50 6.02 3.73
N TYR A 63 -0.60 4.86 3.08
CA TYR A 63 -1.82 4.47 2.34
C TYR A 63 -3.10 4.37 3.19
N MET A 64 -2.97 3.90 4.43
CA MET A 64 -4.10 3.76 5.33
C MET A 64 -3.62 4.00 6.76
N PRO A 65 -4.27 4.93 7.49
CA PRO A 65 -4.07 5.08 8.92
C PRO A 65 -4.68 3.82 9.58
N CYS A 66 -3.97 3.26 10.56
CA CYS A 66 -4.28 1.93 11.12
C CYS A 66 -5.74 1.79 11.59
N PHE A 67 -6.25 0.56 11.66
CA PHE A 67 -7.63 0.28 12.10
C PHE A 67 -7.99 0.93 13.44
N ALA A 68 -7.01 1.06 14.35
CA ALA A 68 -7.17 1.76 15.62
C ALA A 68 -7.54 3.25 15.43
N THR A 69 -6.86 3.96 14.55
CA THR A 69 -7.18 5.37 14.24
C THR A 69 -8.53 5.52 13.55
N LEU A 70 -8.92 4.58 12.69
CA LEU A 70 -10.24 4.59 12.06
C LEU A 70 -11.36 4.32 13.06
N ALA A 71 -11.13 3.41 14.01
CA ALA A 71 -12.06 3.14 15.11
C ALA A 71 -12.24 4.37 15.99
N ALA A 72 -11.16 5.09 16.31
CA ALA A 72 -11.22 6.35 17.05
C ALA A 72 -12.00 7.42 16.29
N ILE A 73 -11.70 7.66 15.00
CA ILE A 73 -12.42 8.65 14.17
C ILE A 73 -13.91 8.31 14.09
N LYS A 74 -14.26 7.03 13.94
CA LYS A 74 -15.65 6.59 13.90
C LYS A 74 -16.37 6.83 15.23
N SER A 75 -15.69 6.61 16.35
CA SER A 75 -16.24 6.85 17.69
C SER A 75 -16.49 8.33 17.95
N GLU A 76 -15.57 9.20 17.52
CA GLU A 76 -15.65 10.65 17.74
C GLU A 76 -16.60 11.36 16.76
N THR A 77 -16.60 10.98 15.49
CA THR A 77 -17.37 11.67 14.44
C THR A 77 -18.79 11.10 14.29
N ASN A 78 -19.05 9.91 14.85
CA ASN A 78 -20.31 9.15 14.79
C ASN A 78 -20.91 8.99 13.37
N SER A 79 -20.13 9.24 12.32
CA SER A 79 -20.62 9.30 10.95
C SER A 79 -19.68 8.58 10.00
N ASN A 80 -20.19 7.46 9.48
CA ASN A 80 -19.46 6.52 8.63
C ASN A 80 -19.01 7.15 7.29
N LYS A 81 -19.67 8.24 6.85
CA LYS A 81 -19.32 8.98 5.63
C LYS A 81 -17.97 9.70 5.77
N TYR A 82 -17.72 10.31 6.93
CA TYR A 82 -16.47 11.04 7.18
C TYR A 82 -15.30 10.08 7.39
N THR A 83 -15.52 8.94 8.07
CA THR A 83 -14.49 7.90 8.19
C THR A 83 -14.08 7.36 6.83
N LEU A 84 -15.03 7.10 5.93
CA LEU A 84 -14.71 6.66 4.57
C LEU A 84 -13.97 7.75 3.77
N PHE A 85 -14.37 9.01 3.92
CA PHE A 85 -13.72 10.14 3.26
C PHE A 85 -12.24 10.26 3.68
N SER A 86 -11.93 10.13 4.98
CA SER A 86 -10.55 10.14 5.48
C SER A 86 -9.69 9.01 4.92
N ILE A 87 -10.24 7.80 4.81
CA ILE A 87 -9.52 6.65 4.22
C ILE A 87 -9.17 6.93 2.77
N VAL A 88 -10.16 7.34 1.97
CA VAL A 88 -9.96 7.60 0.53
C VAL A 88 -8.99 8.76 0.32
N TYR A 89 -9.06 9.79 1.16
CA TYR A 89 -8.14 10.93 1.11
C TYR A 89 -6.68 10.52 1.36
N SER A 90 -6.42 9.77 2.44
CA SER A 90 -5.07 9.26 2.74
C SER A 90 -4.54 8.31 1.67
N PHE A 91 -5.41 7.44 1.15
CA PHE A 91 -5.07 6.52 0.06
C PHE A 91 -4.64 7.29 -1.18
N THR A 92 -5.41 8.30 -1.56
CA THR A 92 -5.18 9.11 -2.76
C THR A 92 -3.86 9.88 -2.66
N ILE A 93 -3.59 10.53 -1.52
CA ILE A 93 -2.33 11.24 -1.29
C ILE A 93 -1.14 10.29 -1.38
N SER A 94 -1.23 9.14 -0.73
CA SER A 94 -0.14 8.18 -0.68
C SER A 94 0.14 7.53 -2.03
N TYR A 95 -0.92 7.30 -2.80
CA TYR A 95 -0.83 6.83 -4.17
C TYR A 95 -0.09 7.85 -5.06
N ILE A 96 -0.43 9.13 -4.97
CA ILE A 96 0.26 10.21 -5.70
C ILE A 96 1.72 10.30 -5.27
N LEU A 97 2.00 10.22 -3.97
CA LEU A 97 3.35 10.31 -3.44
C LEU A 97 4.24 9.14 -3.89
N ALA A 98 3.69 7.92 -3.87
CA ALA A 98 4.39 6.75 -4.38
C ALA A 98 4.60 6.85 -5.90
N LEU A 99 3.64 7.41 -6.65
CA LEU A 99 3.79 7.65 -8.08
C LEU A 99 4.94 8.65 -8.36
N LEU A 100 5.01 9.72 -7.57
CA LEU A 100 6.11 10.68 -7.64
C LEU A 100 7.45 10.04 -7.34
N VAL A 101 7.55 9.20 -6.30
CA VAL A 101 8.79 8.48 -5.97
C VAL A 101 9.22 7.57 -7.11
N ASN A 102 8.28 6.81 -7.69
CA ASN A 102 8.61 5.94 -8.82
C ASN A 102 9.00 6.75 -10.07
N LEU A 103 8.35 7.88 -10.32
CA LEU A 103 8.68 8.74 -11.45
C LEU A 103 10.06 9.40 -11.30
N VAL A 104 10.32 10.01 -10.14
CA VAL A 104 11.60 10.64 -9.82
C VAL A 104 12.72 9.61 -9.84
N GLY A 105 12.51 8.44 -9.23
CA GLY A 105 13.52 7.40 -9.22
C GLY A 105 13.78 6.76 -10.59
N ARG A 106 12.81 6.78 -11.54
CA ARG A 106 13.05 6.43 -12.96
C ARG A 106 13.76 7.52 -13.74
N ILE A 107 13.73 8.77 -13.28
CA ILE A 107 14.43 9.90 -13.91
C ILE A 107 15.88 9.97 -13.42
N LEU A 108 16.13 9.56 -12.18
CA LEU A 108 17.45 9.64 -11.53
C LEU A 108 18.38 8.45 -11.88
N ILE A 109 17.80 7.30 -12.23
CA ILE A 109 18.48 6.04 -12.62
C ILE A 109 18.38 5.86 -14.12
#